data_AF-A0A2C9A8A9-F1
#
_entry.id   AF-A0A2C9A8A9-F1
#
_cell.length_a   1.000
_cell.length_b   1.000
_cell.length_c   1.000
_cell.angle_alpha   90.00
_cell.angle_beta   90.00
_cell.angle_gamma   90.00
#
_symmetry.space_group_name_H-M   'P 1'
#
loop_
_entity.id
_entity.type
_entity.pdbx_description
1 polymer ?
#
loop_
_entity_poly.entity_id
_entity_poly.type
_entity_poly.pdbx_seq_one_letter_code
_entity_poly.pdbx_strand_id
1 'polypeptide(L)'
;MPTIYDYTDYRDAIRDFYLEKKKSNSKYSYSVLGLAIGLNASHVFCVVEKKRNLPVRCVPAIKKLLGLTGRAAQYFDLLLAATRTKSEKTREEILAKASLLRDVKKHYLQEKEQKYLSDWWTPVIRALIEVNQGRINAQEIAETLEPNIGVESVQESIDLLNELGFIQPLGNGLVKLADAHINISGEERAQAIRKFQANVMQIGARSLNAIPPADRDISTLTMAVDQKGFEDIKNMIQEFRKEVQVRVDKCGKPTRVLQMNLALFPVAFNKKK
;
A
#
# COMPACT_ATOMS: atom_id res chain seq x y z
N MET A 1 2.42 -6.87 20.11
CA MET A 1 3.01 -5.73 20.82
C MET A 1 2.52 -4.46 20.16
N PRO A 2 2.13 -3.44 20.92
CA PRO A 2 1.81 -2.13 20.38
C PRO A 2 3.01 -1.59 19.59
N THR A 3 2.76 -0.92 18.49
CA THR A 3 3.78 -0.21 17.70
C THR A 3 4.05 1.15 18.34
N ILE A 4 5.20 1.78 18.03
CA ILE A 4 5.50 3.12 18.58
C ILE A 4 4.41 4.15 18.20
N TYR A 5 3.72 3.93 17.08
CA TYR A 5 2.69 4.83 16.54
C TYR A 5 1.40 4.85 17.35
N ASP A 6 1.16 3.82 18.16
CA ASP A 6 -0.01 3.72 19.04
C ASP A 6 0.10 4.66 20.26
N TYR A 7 1.29 5.21 20.50
CA TYR A 7 1.55 6.10 21.61
C TYR A 7 1.48 7.58 21.20
N THR A 8 0.95 8.39 22.12
CA THR A 8 0.97 9.86 22.07
C THR A 8 2.07 10.45 22.96
N ASP A 9 2.65 9.66 23.86
CA ASP A 9 3.77 10.01 24.72
C ASP A 9 4.82 8.89 24.65
N TYR A 10 6.06 9.24 24.32
CA TYR A 10 7.16 8.27 24.20
C TYR A 10 7.44 7.50 25.50
N ARG A 11 7.06 8.06 26.67
CA ARG A 11 7.24 7.43 27.98
C ARG A 11 6.32 6.23 28.18
N ASP A 12 5.19 6.21 27.48
CA ASP A 12 4.26 5.07 27.49
C ASP A 12 4.87 3.86 26.80
N ALA A 13 5.55 4.06 25.67
CA ALA A 13 6.30 3.01 24.99
C ALA A 13 7.42 2.42 25.86
N ILE A 14 8.13 3.26 26.62
CA ILE A 14 9.19 2.80 27.54
C ILE A 14 8.58 1.99 28.70
N ARG A 15 7.44 2.43 29.23
CA ARG A 15 6.73 1.76 30.31
C ARG A 15 6.23 0.39 29.90
N ASP A 16 5.56 0.29 28.75
CA ASP A 16 5.01 -0.98 28.27
C ASP A 16 6.12 -1.98 27.96
N PHE A 17 7.21 -1.52 27.34
CA PHE A 17 8.40 -2.36 27.14
C PHE A 17 8.95 -2.90 28.47
N TYR A 18 9.05 -2.06 29.50
CA TYR A 18 9.51 -2.50 30.83
C TYR A 18 8.57 -3.54 31.44
N LEU A 19 7.26 -3.30 31.39
CA LEU A 19 6.25 -4.21 31.94
C LEU A 19 6.27 -5.57 31.24
N GLU A 20 6.41 -5.59 29.91
CA GLU A 20 6.54 -6.83 29.15
C GLU A 20 7.82 -7.59 29.49
N LYS A 21 8.97 -6.90 29.57
CA LYS A 21 10.23 -7.54 29.98
C LYS A 21 10.14 -8.10 31.40
N LYS A 22 9.53 -7.37 32.33
CA LYS A 22 9.31 -7.81 33.71
C LYS A 22 8.36 -9.01 33.80
N LYS A 23 7.34 -9.07 32.95
CA LYS A 23 6.44 -10.23 32.85
C LYS A 23 7.17 -11.47 32.32
N SER A 24 8.06 -11.30 31.34
CA SER A 24 8.87 -12.40 30.79
C SER A 24 10.03 -12.84 31.70
N ASN A 25 10.55 -11.93 32.52
CA ASN A 25 11.67 -12.17 33.42
C ASN A 25 11.49 -11.36 34.70
N SER A 26 11.16 -12.04 35.80
CA SER A 26 10.93 -11.43 37.11
C SER A 26 12.14 -10.67 37.67
N LYS A 27 13.36 -10.96 37.19
CA LYS A 27 14.59 -10.25 37.56
C LYS A 27 14.79 -8.94 36.80
N TYR A 28 13.97 -8.64 35.79
CA TYR A 28 14.05 -7.40 35.03
C TYR A 28 13.52 -6.22 35.88
N SER A 29 14.45 -5.42 36.41
CA SER A 29 14.17 -4.29 37.29
C SER A 29 14.53 -2.95 36.64
N TYR A 30 14.13 -1.84 37.27
CA TYR A 30 14.54 -0.50 36.83
C TYR A 30 16.07 -0.32 36.82
N SER A 31 16.80 -1.04 37.67
CA SER A 31 18.27 -1.06 37.65
C SER A 31 18.81 -1.73 36.38
N VAL A 32 18.18 -2.82 35.93
CA VAL A 32 18.58 -3.53 34.70
C VAL A 32 18.30 -2.67 33.46
N LEU A 33 17.13 -2.05 33.39
CA LEU A 33 16.80 -1.12 32.32
C LEU A 33 17.73 0.10 32.33
N GLY A 34 18.03 0.63 33.52
CA GLY A 34 18.94 1.75 33.72
C GLY A 34 20.35 1.48 33.23
N LEU A 35 20.91 0.31 33.56
CA LEU A 35 22.22 -0.12 33.10
C LEU A 35 22.30 -0.17 31.56
N ALA A 36 21.24 -0.65 30.90
CA ALA A 36 21.18 -0.74 29.44
C ALA A 36 21.17 0.62 28.72
N ILE A 37 20.77 1.71 29.41
CA ILE A 37 20.58 3.04 28.81
C ILE A 37 21.44 4.14 29.46
N GLY A 38 22.29 3.77 30.43
CA GLY A 38 23.18 4.70 31.14
C GLY A 38 22.46 5.59 32.16
N LEU A 39 21.43 5.09 32.84
CA LEU A 39 20.69 5.78 33.90
C LEU A 39 20.64 4.96 35.20
N ASN A 40 20.50 5.63 36.34
CA ASN A 40 20.24 4.95 37.61
C ASN A 40 18.74 4.58 37.74
N ALA A 41 18.44 3.60 38.59
CA ALA A 41 17.10 3.05 38.75
C ALA A 41 16.04 4.11 39.15
N SER A 42 16.41 5.07 40.01
CA SER A 42 15.53 6.15 40.43
C SER A 42 15.14 7.05 39.25
N HIS A 43 16.09 7.38 38.37
CA HIS A 43 15.83 8.20 37.20
C HIS A 43 14.96 7.45 36.18
N VAL A 44 15.21 6.16 35.96
CA VAL A 44 14.36 5.32 35.10
C VAL A 44 12.92 5.30 35.61
N PHE A 45 12.73 5.09 36.91
CA PHE A 45 11.41 5.15 37.54
C PHE A 45 10.73 6.50 37.30
N CYS A 46 11.44 7.62 37.50
CA CYS A 46 10.88 8.95 37.22
C CYS A 46 10.47 9.16 35.76
N VAL A 47 11.17 8.56 34.79
CA VAL A 47 10.82 8.66 33.37
C VAL A 47 9.57 7.82 33.06
N VAL A 48 9.51 6.59 33.55
CA VAL A 48 8.38 5.66 33.39
C VAL A 48 7.10 6.22 34.02
N GLU A 49 7.22 6.84 35.20
CA GLU A 49 6.12 7.52 35.90
C GLU A 49 5.81 8.92 35.36
N LYS A 50 6.42 9.32 34.22
CA LYS A 50 6.26 10.64 33.59
C LYS A 50 6.64 11.86 34.45
N LYS A 51 7.31 11.64 35.59
CA LYS A 51 7.81 12.69 36.49
C LYS A 51 9.02 13.43 35.95
N ARG A 52 9.81 12.81 35.05
CA ARG A 52 10.98 13.42 34.40
C ARG A 52 11.05 13.07 32.92
N ASN A 53 11.78 13.89 32.17
CA ASN A 53 12.09 13.62 30.77
C ASN A 53 13.36 12.78 30.63
N LEU A 54 13.39 11.91 29.62
CA LEU A 54 14.57 11.13 29.28
C LEU A 54 15.72 12.08 28.85
N PRO A 55 16.94 11.99 29.41
CA PRO A 55 18.08 12.80 28.96
C PRO A 55 18.45 12.52 27.49
N VAL A 56 18.86 13.56 26.75
CA VAL A 56 19.16 13.45 25.30
C VAL A 56 20.20 12.37 25.00
N ARG A 57 21.25 12.30 25.84
CA ARG A 57 22.33 11.29 25.70
C ARG A 57 21.83 9.84 25.74
N CYS A 58 20.68 9.58 26.37
CA CYS A 58 20.11 8.24 26.54
C CYS A 58 19.15 7.85 25.39
N VAL A 59 18.76 8.81 24.55
CA VAL A 59 17.79 8.60 23.46
C VAL A 59 18.27 7.54 22.47
N PRO A 60 19.53 7.52 22.00
CA PRO A 60 19.99 6.47 21.08
C PRO A 60 19.91 5.06 21.69
N ALA A 61 20.28 4.93 22.96
CA ALA A 61 20.25 3.65 23.67
C ALA A 61 18.81 3.13 23.83
N ILE A 62 17.86 4.01 24.15
CA ILE A 62 16.43 3.66 24.23
C ILE A 62 15.85 3.25 22.89
N LYS A 63 16.13 4.00 21.81
CA LYS A 63 15.65 3.61 20.46
C LYS A 63 16.17 2.24 20.06
N LYS A 64 17.45 1.96 20.31
CA LYS A 64 18.05 0.64 20.04
C LYS A 64 17.37 -0.47 20.85
N LEU A 65 17.11 -0.21 22.14
CA LEU A 65 16.48 -1.16 23.05
C LEU A 65 15.02 -1.46 22.68
N LEU A 66 14.30 -0.47 22.17
CA LEU A 66 12.94 -0.60 21.62
C LEU A 66 12.92 -1.11 20.16
N GLY A 67 14.08 -1.34 19.53
CA GLY A 67 14.17 -1.78 18.14
C GLY A 67 13.72 -0.74 17.10
N LEU A 68 13.70 0.54 17.47
CA LEU A 68 13.21 1.62 16.61
C LEU A 68 14.26 2.02 15.56
N THR A 69 13.87 1.97 14.29
CA THR A 69 14.70 2.39 13.15
C THR A 69 13.89 3.24 12.18
N GLY A 70 14.57 3.99 11.29
CA GLY A 70 13.93 4.80 10.24
C GLY A 70 12.83 5.73 10.76
N ARG A 71 11.63 5.63 10.18
CA ARG A 71 10.46 6.46 10.53
C ARG A 71 10.00 6.27 11.99
N ALA A 72 10.11 5.08 12.54
CA ALA A 72 9.73 4.80 13.93
C ALA A 72 10.66 5.52 14.92
N ALA A 73 11.96 5.59 14.61
CA ALA A 73 12.93 6.38 15.37
C ALA A 73 12.67 7.89 15.28
N GLN A 74 12.31 8.38 14.09
CA GLN A 74 11.96 9.78 13.85
C GLN A 74 10.65 10.18 14.55
N TYR A 75 9.65 9.31 14.54
CA TYR A 75 8.40 9.52 15.26
C TYR A 75 8.63 9.62 16.78
N PHE A 76 9.47 8.74 17.34
CA PHE A 76 9.89 8.82 18.73
C PHE A 76 10.56 10.16 19.07
N ASP A 77 11.42 10.69 18.19
CA ASP A 77 12.04 12.01 18.37
C ASP A 77 11.03 13.15 18.41
N LEU A 78 10.01 13.10 17.54
CA LEU A 78 8.96 14.11 17.50
C LEU A 78 8.10 14.07 18.77
N LEU A 79 7.77 12.89 19.30
CA LEU A 79 7.08 12.76 20.58
C LEU A 79 7.92 13.32 21.75
N LEU A 80 9.22 13.03 21.77
CA LEU A 80 10.16 13.57 22.76
C LEU A 80 10.25 15.10 22.67
N ALA A 81 10.32 15.66 21.46
CA ALA A 81 10.38 17.09 21.22
C ALA A 81 9.08 17.79 21.63
N ALA A 82 7.93 17.23 21.28
CA ALA A 82 6.61 17.73 21.68
C ALA A 82 6.48 17.79 23.21
N THR A 83 6.97 16.76 23.91
CA THR A 83 6.91 16.68 25.38
C THR A 83 7.76 17.75 26.08
N ARG A 84 8.83 18.22 25.44
CA ARG A 84 9.75 19.24 26.00
C ARG A 84 9.40 20.66 25.61
N THR A 85 8.47 20.84 24.68
CA THR A 85 8.07 22.14 24.15
C THR A 85 7.03 22.76 25.07
N LYS A 86 7.31 23.98 25.59
CA LYS A 86 6.39 24.71 26.47
C LYS A 86 5.30 25.47 25.72
N SER A 87 5.60 25.92 24.50
CA SER A 87 4.66 26.63 23.64
C SER A 87 3.61 25.66 23.09
N GLU A 88 2.33 25.93 23.34
CA GLU A 88 1.23 25.09 22.88
C GLU A 88 1.15 25.04 21.36
N LYS A 89 1.26 26.21 20.69
CA LYS A 89 1.29 26.31 19.23
C LYS A 89 2.42 25.49 18.60
N THR A 90 3.63 25.59 19.15
CA THR A 90 4.79 24.84 18.63
C THR A 90 4.66 23.34 18.92
N ARG A 91 4.03 22.96 20.03
CA ARG A 91 3.74 21.56 20.36
C ARG A 91 2.76 20.95 19.37
N GLU A 92 1.70 21.67 19.02
CA GLU A 92 0.72 21.23 18.01
C GLU A 92 1.36 21.03 16.63
N GLU A 93 2.23 21.94 16.20
CA GLU A 93 2.99 21.81 14.95
C GLU A 93 3.89 20.56 14.92
N ILE A 94 4.55 20.25 16.04
CA ILE A 94 5.39 19.04 16.17
C ILE A 94 4.53 17.77 16.16
N LEU A 95 3.39 17.78 16.84
CA LEU A 95 2.46 16.64 16.85
C LEU A 95 1.80 16.43 15.48
N ALA A 96 1.50 17.49 14.74
CA ALA A 96 1.03 17.39 13.36
C ALA A 96 2.08 16.72 12.45
N LYS A 97 3.36 17.09 12.59
CA LYS A 97 4.48 16.42 11.90
C LYS A 97 4.62 14.95 12.31
N ALA A 98 4.41 14.63 13.59
CA ALA A 98 4.45 13.25 14.09
C ALA A 98 3.32 12.41 13.48
N SER A 99 2.11 12.95 13.39
CA SER A 99 0.94 12.28 12.80
C SER A 99 1.16 11.86 11.34
N LEU A 100 1.95 12.61 10.57
CA LEU A 100 2.31 12.23 9.20
C LEU A 100 3.17 10.97 9.11
N LEU A 101 3.82 10.58 10.21
CA LEU A 101 4.65 9.38 10.30
C LEU A 101 3.91 8.16 10.84
N ARG A 102 2.67 8.31 11.35
CA ARG A 102 1.87 7.17 11.85
C ARG A 102 1.49 6.23 10.70
N ASP A 103 1.63 4.92 10.93
CA ASP A 103 1.22 3.84 10.03
C ASP A 103 -0.28 3.89 9.63
N VAL A 104 -1.10 4.71 10.29
CA VAL A 104 -2.50 4.97 9.92
C VAL A 104 -2.63 5.43 8.46
N LYS A 105 -1.70 6.28 7.98
CA LYS A 105 -1.70 6.70 6.56
C LYS A 105 -1.35 5.54 5.63
N LYS A 106 -0.52 4.60 6.08
CA LYS A 106 -0.12 3.41 5.34
C LYS A 106 -1.25 2.38 5.30
N HIS A 107 -1.92 2.12 6.42
CA HIS A 107 -3.08 1.22 6.51
C HIS A 107 -4.27 1.74 5.71
N TYR A 108 -4.58 3.03 5.83
CA TYR A 108 -5.65 3.66 5.03
C TYR A 108 -5.36 3.59 3.52
N LEU A 109 -4.10 3.84 3.12
CA LEU A 109 -3.70 3.69 1.73
C LEU A 109 -3.75 2.22 1.28
N GLN A 110 -3.35 1.27 2.12
CA GLN A 110 -3.48 -0.16 1.85
C GLN A 110 -4.94 -0.58 1.64
N GLU A 111 -5.87 -0.18 2.51
CA GLU A 111 -7.30 -0.49 2.36
C GLU A 111 -7.88 0.08 1.07
N LYS A 112 -7.50 1.32 0.71
CA LYS A 112 -7.98 1.95 -0.52
C LYS A 112 -7.34 1.37 -1.78
N GLU A 113 -6.07 1.01 -1.74
CA GLU A 113 -5.39 0.27 -2.81
C GLU A 113 -5.99 -1.12 -2.99
N GLN A 114 -6.44 -1.78 -1.90
CA GLN A 114 -7.20 -3.01 -1.99
C GLN A 114 -8.56 -2.78 -2.65
N LYS A 115 -9.29 -1.72 -2.28
CA LYS A 115 -10.55 -1.33 -2.96
C LYS A 115 -10.34 -1.03 -4.43
N TYR A 116 -9.24 -0.40 -4.81
CA TYR A 116 -8.89 -0.15 -6.22
C TYR A 116 -8.79 -1.44 -7.04
N LEU A 117 -8.38 -2.56 -6.42
CA LEU A 117 -8.31 -3.89 -7.04
C LEU A 117 -9.56 -4.75 -6.77
N SER A 118 -10.49 -4.31 -5.93
CA SER A 118 -11.68 -5.10 -5.61
C SER A 118 -12.57 -5.32 -6.82
N ASP A 119 -12.65 -4.29 -7.67
CA ASP A 119 -13.54 -4.24 -8.82
C ASP A 119 -12.73 -4.09 -10.11
N TRP A 120 -13.04 -4.92 -11.09
CA TRP A 120 -12.28 -4.97 -12.34
C TRP A 120 -12.42 -3.68 -13.16
N TRP A 121 -13.52 -2.95 -12.98
CA TRP A 121 -13.82 -1.74 -13.73
C TRP A 121 -13.05 -0.52 -13.23
N THR A 122 -12.62 -0.45 -11.97
CA THR A 122 -11.95 0.75 -11.43
C THR A 122 -10.68 1.12 -12.19
N PRO A 123 -9.75 0.19 -12.52
CA PRO A 123 -8.62 0.48 -13.39
C PRO A 123 -9.02 0.82 -14.82
N VAL A 124 -10.08 0.20 -15.35
CA VAL A 124 -10.58 0.43 -16.72
C VAL A 124 -11.19 1.83 -16.84
N ILE A 125 -11.97 2.28 -15.84
CA ILE A 125 -12.53 3.63 -15.77
C ILE A 125 -11.41 4.66 -15.72
N ARG A 126 -10.35 4.43 -14.94
CA ARG A 126 -9.17 5.31 -14.93
C ARG A 126 -8.58 5.47 -16.34
N ALA A 127 -8.42 4.38 -17.09
CA ALA A 127 -7.92 4.43 -18.46
C ALA A 127 -8.92 5.06 -19.44
N LEU A 128 -10.24 4.84 -19.27
CA LEU A 128 -11.28 5.47 -20.09
C LEU A 128 -11.30 6.98 -19.90
N ILE A 129 -11.06 7.48 -18.68
CA ILE A 129 -10.92 8.93 -18.43
C ILE A 129 -9.76 9.51 -19.26
N GLU A 130 -8.67 8.76 -19.44
CA GLU A 130 -7.55 9.16 -20.30
C GLU A 130 -7.96 9.24 -21.78
N VAL A 131 -8.64 8.19 -22.27
CA VAL A 131 -9.19 8.15 -23.63
C VAL A 131 -10.15 9.32 -23.88
N ASN A 132 -10.96 9.65 -22.88
CA ASN A 132 -11.92 10.74 -22.90
C ASN A 132 -11.30 12.13 -22.63
N GLN A 133 -9.96 12.21 -22.58
CA GLN A 133 -9.22 13.46 -22.39
C GLN A 133 -9.62 14.20 -21.10
N GLY A 134 -9.83 13.44 -20.02
CA GLY A 134 -10.19 13.98 -18.71
C GLY A 134 -11.67 14.28 -18.53
N ARG A 135 -12.52 13.99 -19.52
CA ARG A 135 -13.98 14.15 -19.40
C ARG A 135 -14.58 12.97 -18.64
N ILE A 136 -15.42 13.28 -17.66
CA ILE A 136 -16.16 12.28 -16.88
C ILE A 136 -17.65 12.41 -17.21
N ASN A 137 -18.19 11.35 -17.82
CA ASN A 137 -19.63 11.15 -18.00
C ASN A 137 -19.96 9.75 -17.49
N ALA A 138 -20.51 9.67 -16.29
CA ALA A 138 -20.71 8.39 -15.60
C ALA A 138 -21.63 7.44 -16.39
N GLN A 139 -22.65 7.97 -17.07
CA GLN A 139 -23.57 7.18 -17.87
C GLN A 139 -22.89 6.62 -19.13
N GLU A 140 -22.17 7.46 -19.87
CA GLU A 140 -21.43 7.03 -21.06
C GLU A 140 -20.35 6.00 -20.70
N ILE A 141 -19.65 6.18 -19.57
CA ILE A 141 -18.67 5.21 -19.07
C ILE A 141 -19.35 3.87 -18.74
N ALA A 142 -20.49 3.89 -18.05
CA ALA A 142 -21.24 2.69 -17.68
C ALA A 142 -21.68 1.88 -18.92
N GLU A 143 -22.09 2.59 -19.98
CA GLU A 143 -22.55 2.01 -21.25
C GLU A 143 -21.41 1.55 -22.17
N THR A 144 -20.23 2.15 -22.05
CA THR A 144 -19.04 1.84 -22.88
C THR A 144 -18.30 0.59 -22.40
N LEU A 145 -18.39 0.26 -21.12
CA LEU A 145 -17.74 -0.92 -20.55
C LEU A 145 -18.38 -2.20 -21.09
N GLU A 146 -17.58 -3.23 -21.36
CA GLU A 146 -18.05 -4.59 -21.66
C GLU A 146 -17.50 -5.57 -20.60
N PRO A 147 -18.35 -6.13 -19.72
CA PRO A 147 -19.78 -5.87 -19.59
C PRO A 147 -20.12 -4.47 -19.07
N ASN A 148 -21.30 -3.98 -19.46
CA ASN A 148 -21.88 -2.77 -18.89
C ASN A 148 -22.07 -2.95 -17.38
N ILE A 149 -21.94 -1.85 -16.64
CA ILE A 149 -22.14 -1.80 -15.19
C ILE A 149 -23.13 -0.70 -14.82
N GLY A 150 -23.52 -0.63 -13.55
CA GLY A 150 -24.39 0.44 -13.06
C GLY A 150 -23.67 1.78 -12.98
N VAL A 151 -24.41 2.88 -13.23
CA VAL A 151 -23.90 4.26 -13.09
C VAL A 151 -23.42 4.53 -11.65
N GLU A 152 -24.08 3.95 -10.65
CA GLU A 152 -23.67 4.03 -9.25
C GLU A 152 -22.25 3.46 -9.04
N SER A 153 -21.96 2.27 -9.58
CA SER A 153 -20.62 1.66 -9.49
C SER A 153 -19.55 2.49 -10.19
N VAL A 154 -19.91 3.18 -11.29
CA VAL A 154 -19.02 4.14 -11.94
C VAL A 154 -18.72 5.31 -11.03
N GLN A 155 -19.75 5.89 -10.38
CA GLN A 155 -19.58 7.01 -9.47
C GLN A 155 -18.71 6.64 -8.26
N GLU A 156 -18.97 5.49 -7.63
CA GLU A 156 -18.15 4.96 -6.53
C GLU A 156 -16.67 4.81 -6.93
N SER A 157 -16.43 4.37 -8.17
CA SER A 157 -15.07 4.22 -8.70
C SER A 157 -14.40 5.56 -8.94
N ILE A 158 -15.12 6.55 -9.48
CA ILE A 158 -14.61 7.91 -9.69
C ILE A 158 -14.24 8.55 -8.34
N ASP A 159 -15.10 8.41 -7.33
CA ASP A 159 -14.87 8.94 -5.99
C ASP A 159 -13.63 8.30 -5.37
N LEU A 160 -13.50 6.96 -5.49
CA LEU A 160 -12.31 6.24 -5.04
C LEU A 160 -11.04 6.69 -5.77
N LEU A 161 -11.08 6.91 -7.09
CA LEU A 161 -9.95 7.41 -7.87
C LEU A 161 -9.52 8.81 -7.41
N ASN A 162 -10.48 9.68 -7.11
CA ASN A 162 -10.22 11.03 -6.61
C ASN A 162 -9.62 10.98 -5.19
N GLU A 163 -10.18 10.13 -4.32
CA GLU A 163 -9.68 9.92 -2.95
C GLU A 163 -8.28 9.32 -2.89
N LEU A 164 -7.93 8.45 -3.85
CA LEU A 164 -6.58 7.90 -4.02
C LEU A 164 -5.61 8.91 -4.66
N GLY A 165 -6.13 10.04 -5.14
CA GLY A 165 -5.36 11.04 -5.87
C GLY A 165 -4.92 10.59 -7.25
N PHE A 166 -5.57 9.57 -7.83
CA PHE A 166 -5.30 9.08 -9.19
C PHE A 166 -5.91 9.98 -10.26
N ILE A 167 -6.94 10.74 -9.89
CA ILE A 167 -7.47 11.85 -10.68
C ILE A 167 -7.46 13.12 -9.83
N GLN A 168 -7.27 14.26 -10.48
CA GLN A 168 -7.24 15.59 -9.86
C GLN A 168 -8.07 16.56 -10.70
N PRO A 169 -8.92 17.41 -10.10
CA PRO A 169 -9.71 18.38 -10.85
C PRO A 169 -8.82 19.43 -11.53
N LEU A 170 -9.06 19.68 -12.82
CA LEU A 170 -8.42 20.75 -13.61
C LEU A 170 -9.30 22.01 -13.70
N GLY A 171 -10.57 21.93 -13.29
CA GLY A 171 -11.59 22.95 -13.52
C GLY A 171 -12.48 22.63 -14.73
N ASN A 172 -13.63 23.30 -14.85
CA ASN A 172 -14.60 23.14 -15.95
C ASN A 172 -15.11 21.70 -16.18
N GLY A 173 -15.19 20.89 -15.11
CA GLY A 173 -15.63 19.50 -15.20
C GLY A 173 -14.60 18.52 -15.77
N LEU A 174 -13.35 18.94 -15.96
CA LEU A 174 -12.26 18.08 -16.42
C LEU A 174 -11.38 17.63 -15.25
N VAL A 175 -10.80 16.43 -15.41
CA VAL A 175 -9.80 15.88 -14.49
C VAL A 175 -8.48 15.57 -15.21
N LYS A 176 -7.36 15.73 -14.49
CA LYS A 176 -6.05 15.23 -14.88
C LYS A 176 -5.81 13.89 -14.19
N LEU A 177 -5.22 12.94 -14.90
CA LEU A 177 -4.65 11.76 -14.26
C LEU A 177 -3.35 12.13 -13.55
N ALA A 178 -3.18 11.66 -12.32
CA ALA A 178 -1.90 11.79 -11.63
C ALA A 178 -0.89 10.78 -12.19
N ASP A 179 0.38 11.17 -12.23
CA ASP A 179 1.54 10.30 -12.48
C ASP A 179 1.79 9.36 -11.29
N ALA A 180 0.77 8.58 -10.92
CA ALA A 180 0.91 7.50 -9.98
C ALA A 180 1.31 6.25 -10.76
N HIS A 181 2.60 5.91 -10.74
CA HIS A 181 2.99 4.54 -10.99
C HIS A 181 2.36 3.68 -9.89
N ILE A 182 1.26 2.98 -10.22
CA ILE A 182 0.52 2.15 -9.27
C ILE A 182 1.31 0.86 -9.03
N ASN A 183 2.24 0.90 -8.08
CA ASN A 183 2.97 -0.28 -7.64
C ASN A 183 2.22 -0.99 -6.49
N ILE A 184 1.16 -1.71 -6.84
CA ILE A 184 0.45 -2.55 -5.88
C ILE A 184 1.16 -3.90 -5.78
N SER A 185 2.05 -4.00 -4.78
CA SER A 185 2.78 -5.24 -4.45
C SER A 185 2.84 -5.44 -2.93
N GLY A 186 3.22 -6.64 -2.51
CA GLY A 186 3.38 -7.02 -1.09
C GLY A 186 2.35 -8.04 -0.60
N GLU A 187 2.73 -8.81 0.42
CA GLU A 187 1.93 -9.91 0.96
C GLU A 187 0.54 -9.46 1.47
N GLU A 188 0.48 -8.29 2.09
CA GLU A 188 -0.74 -7.66 2.62
C GLU A 188 -1.80 -7.39 1.52
N ARG A 189 -1.40 -7.35 0.25
CA ARG A 189 -2.28 -7.08 -0.91
C ARG A 189 -2.51 -8.33 -1.76
N ALA A 190 -1.89 -9.46 -1.43
CA ALA A 190 -1.90 -10.66 -2.26
C ALA A 190 -3.32 -11.21 -2.50
N GLN A 191 -4.22 -11.10 -1.52
CA GLN A 191 -5.61 -11.53 -1.68
C GLN A 191 -6.37 -10.64 -2.68
N ALA A 192 -6.23 -9.32 -2.58
CA ALA A 192 -6.87 -8.38 -3.50
C ALA A 192 -6.35 -8.56 -4.93
N ILE A 193 -5.03 -8.76 -5.10
CA ILE A 193 -4.41 -9.06 -6.40
C ILE A 193 -4.97 -10.36 -6.98
N ARG A 194 -5.06 -11.44 -6.19
CA ARG A 194 -5.64 -12.72 -6.66
C ARG A 194 -7.10 -12.56 -7.07
N LYS A 195 -7.90 -11.82 -6.27
CA LYS A 195 -9.31 -11.55 -6.59
C LYS A 195 -9.42 -10.76 -7.90
N PHE A 196 -8.63 -9.70 -8.07
CA PHE A 196 -8.59 -8.92 -9.30
C PHE A 196 -8.23 -9.78 -10.51
N GLN A 197 -7.15 -10.56 -10.42
CA GLN A 197 -6.69 -11.47 -11.48
C GLN A 197 -7.78 -12.47 -11.88
N ALA A 198 -8.47 -13.07 -10.91
CA ALA A 198 -9.58 -13.97 -11.17
C ALA A 198 -10.74 -13.25 -11.90
N ASN A 199 -11.11 -12.04 -11.44
CA ASN A 199 -12.17 -11.25 -12.07
C ASN A 199 -11.83 -10.90 -13.53
N VAL A 200 -10.63 -10.39 -13.82
CA VAL A 200 -10.25 -10.03 -15.20
C VAL A 200 -10.10 -11.25 -16.10
N MET A 201 -9.75 -12.42 -15.56
CA MET A 201 -9.77 -13.68 -16.33
C MET A 201 -11.19 -14.09 -16.70
N GLN A 202 -12.19 -13.86 -15.84
CA GLN A 202 -13.59 -14.10 -16.16
C GLN A 202 -14.09 -13.15 -17.27
N ILE A 203 -13.67 -11.88 -17.26
CA ILE A 203 -13.93 -10.95 -18.36
C ILE A 203 -13.29 -11.45 -19.66
N GLY A 204 -12.05 -11.93 -19.59
CA GLY A 204 -11.36 -12.58 -20.73
C GLY A 204 -12.15 -13.77 -21.28
N ALA A 205 -12.65 -14.66 -20.43
CA ALA A 205 -13.49 -15.78 -20.85
C ALA A 205 -14.80 -15.33 -21.51
N ARG A 206 -15.47 -14.31 -20.96
CA ARG A 206 -16.69 -13.72 -21.54
C ARG A 206 -16.43 -13.12 -22.93
N SER A 207 -15.27 -12.49 -23.11
CA SER A 207 -14.91 -11.83 -24.37
C SER A 207 -14.90 -12.78 -25.57
N LEU A 208 -14.73 -14.10 -25.36
CA LEU A 208 -14.83 -15.16 -26.38
C LEU A 208 -16.19 -15.20 -27.11
N ASN A 209 -17.24 -14.70 -26.48
CA ASN A 209 -18.57 -14.60 -27.10
C ASN A 209 -19.00 -13.15 -27.32
N ALA A 210 -18.58 -12.23 -26.46
CA ALA A 210 -19.06 -10.84 -26.47
C ALA A 210 -18.32 -9.92 -27.45
N ILE A 211 -17.03 -10.17 -27.74
CA ILE A 211 -16.20 -9.28 -28.56
C ILE A 211 -15.90 -9.95 -29.91
N PRO A 212 -16.09 -9.30 -31.07
CA PRO A 212 -15.76 -9.90 -32.37
C PRO A 212 -14.28 -10.30 -32.50
N PRO A 213 -13.93 -11.34 -33.27
CA PRO A 213 -12.53 -11.74 -33.49
C PRO A 213 -11.61 -10.63 -34.04
N ALA A 214 -12.15 -9.64 -34.74
CA ALA A 214 -11.37 -8.50 -35.25
C ALA A 214 -10.89 -7.53 -34.14
N ASP A 215 -11.56 -7.55 -32.99
CA ASP A 215 -11.34 -6.61 -31.88
C ASP A 215 -10.69 -7.29 -30.65
N ARG A 216 -10.34 -8.57 -30.75
CA ARG A 216 -9.69 -9.35 -29.69
C ARG A 216 -8.57 -10.22 -30.25
N ASP A 217 -7.56 -10.47 -29.42
CA ASP A 217 -6.54 -11.48 -29.69
C ASP A 217 -6.45 -12.43 -28.49
N ILE A 218 -6.89 -13.68 -28.70
CA ILE A 218 -6.91 -14.71 -27.66
C ILE A 218 -6.34 -15.99 -28.27
N SER A 219 -5.20 -16.40 -27.74
CA SER A 219 -4.50 -17.61 -28.13
C SER A 219 -4.25 -18.51 -26.92
N THR A 220 -4.21 -19.81 -27.15
CA THR A 220 -3.92 -20.82 -26.12
C THR A 220 -2.89 -21.83 -26.64
N LEU A 221 -2.01 -22.28 -25.75
CA LEU A 221 -0.98 -23.26 -26.07
C LEU A 221 -0.85 -24.25 -24.90
N THR A 222 -0.95 -25.55 -25.20
CA THR A 222 -0.69 -26.63 -24.24
C THR A 222 0.65 -27.27 -24.56
N MET A 223 1.50 -27.45 -23.56
CA MET A 223 2.88 -27.88 -23.73
C MET A 223 3.32 -28.81 -22.59
N ALA A 224 4.27 -29.69 -22.90
CA ALA A 224 5.05 -30.42 -21.91
C ALA A 224 6.46 -29.83 -21.89
N VAL A 225 6.91 -29.36 -20.73
CA VAL A 225 8.22 -28.72 -20.55
C VAL A 225 8.89 -29.26 -19.29
N ASP A 226 10.23 -29.21 -19.26
CA ASP A 226 10.99 -29.41 -18.04
C ASP A 226 11.06 -28.10 -17.22
N GLN A 227 11.73 -28.13 -16.06
CA GLN A 227 11.85 -26.97 -15.18
C GLN A 227 12.58 -25.81 -15.87
N LYS A 228 13.58 -26.10 -16.72
CA LYS A 228 14.33 -25.07 -17.44
C LYS A 228 13.43 -24.35 -18.45
N GLY A 229 12.70 -25.12 -19.27
CA GLY A 229 11.74 -24.58 -20.23
C GLY A 229 10.66 -23.75 -19.53
N PHE A 230 10.18 -24.16 -18.35
CA PHE A 230 9.24 -23.36 -17.56
C PHE A 230 9.80 -21.99 -17.15
N GLU A 231 11.03 -21.92 -16.63
CA GLU A 231 11.65 -20.64 -16.27
C GLU A 231 11.99 -19.78 -17.50
N ASP A 232 12.43 -20.38 -18.60
CA ASP A 232 12.71 -19.68 -19.86
C ASP A 232 11.44 -18.99 -20.39
N ILE A 233 10.31 -19.70 -20.44
CA ILE A 233 9.03 -19.13 -20.89
C ILE A 233 8.54 -18.02 -19.94
N LYS A 234 8.71 -18.21 -18.63
CA LYS A 234 8.35 -17.18 -17.64
C LYS A 234 9.16 -15.90 -17.84
N ASN A 235 10.44 -16.01 -18.20
CA ASN A 235 11.29 -14.86 -18.54
C ASN A 235 10.82 -14.18 -19.84
N MET A 236 10.48 -14.96 -20.87
CA MET A 236 9.92 -14.42 -22.12
C MET A 236 8.63 -13.63 -21.88
N ILE A 237 7.72 -14.14 -21.06
CA ILE A 237 6.49 -13.44 -20.68
C ILE A 237 6.80 -12.13 -19.95
N GLN A 238 7.78 -12.13 -19.04
CA GLN A 238 8.18 -10.91 -18.33
C GLN A 238 8.75 -9.85 -19.29
N GLU A 239 9.58 -10.26 -20.25
CA GLU A 239 10.17 -9.33 -21.21
C GLU A 239 9.10 -8.77 -22.16
N PHE A 240 8.22 -9.62 -22.69
CA PHE A 240 7.10 -9.18 -23.52
C PHE A 240 6.22 -8.14 -22.80
N ARG A 241 5.95 -8.34 -21.50
CA ARG A 241 5.21 -7.35 -20.70
C ARG A 241 5.92 -5.99 -20.62
N LYS A 242 7.26 -5.97 -20.50
CA LYS A 242 8.03 -4.72 -20.49
C LYS A 242 7.96 -4.03 -21.85
N GLU A 243 8.09 -4.78 -22.94
CA GLU A 243 7.98 -4.24 -24.30
C GLU A 243 6.60 -3.61 -24.55
N VAL A 244 5.53 -4.28 -24.11
CA VAL A 244 4.17 -3.73 -24.17
C VAL A 244 4.06 -2.45 -23.36
N GLN A 245 4.60 -2.40 -22.14
CA GLN A 245 4.58 -1.18 -21.31
C GLN A 245 5.28 -0.01 -22.02
N VAL A 246 6.49 -0.24 -22.56
CA VAL A 246 7.24 0.77 -23.32
C VAL A 246 6.44 1.26 -24.54
N ARG A 247 5.70 0.38 -25.21
CA ARG A 247 4.85 0.76 -26.35
C ARG A 247 3.64 1.59 -25.92
N VAL A 248 3.04 1.28 -24.77
CA VAL A 248 1.92 2.03 -24.19
C VAL A 248 2.36 3.41 -23.71
N ASP A 249 3.51 3.52 -23.04
CA ASP A 249 4.05 4.80 -22.55
C ASP A 249 4.36 5.80 -23.69
N LYS A 250 4.62 5.29 -24.90
CA LYS A 250 4.81 6.10 -26.12
C LYS A 250 3.49 6.50 -26.81
N CYS A 251 2.34 6.07 -26.29
CA CYS A 251 1.03 6.38 -26.86
C CYS A 251 0.60 7.80 -26.45
N GLY A 252 0.70 8.76 -27.37
CA GLY A 252 0.33 10.15 -27.06
C GLY A 252 -1.18 10.41 -26.97
N LYS A 253 -2.01 9.64 -27.71
CA LYS A 253 -3.47 9.82 -27.73
C LYS A 253 -4.16 8.45 -27.74
N PRO A 254 -4.44 7.86 -26.57
CA PRO A 254 -5.11 6.57 -26.50
C PRO A 254 -6.56 6.70 -26.99
N THR A 255 -7.03 5.70 -27.73
CA THR A 255 -8.39 5.64 -28.30
C THR A 255 -9.18 4.42 -27.85
N ARG A 256 -8.54 3.51 -27.10
CA ARG A 256 -9.13 2.27 -26.62
C ARG A 256 -8.48 1.84 -25.31
N VAL A 257 -9.24 1.17 -24.48
CA VAL A 257 -8.75 0.51 -23.27
C VAL A 257 -8.73 -1.00 -23.52
N LEU A 258 -7.60 -1.64 -23.28
CA LEU A 258 -7.42 -3.07 -23.49
C LEU A 258 -6.99 -3.73 -22.18
N GLN A 259 -7.58 -4.88 -21.87
CA GLN A 259 -7.15 -5.74 -20.77
C GLN A 259 -6.37 -6.93 -21.35
N MET A 260 -5.09 -7.04 -21.03
CA MET A 260 -4.25 -8.16 -21.44
C MET A 260 -4.00 -9.11 -20.27
N ASN A 261 -4.39 -10.37 -20.43
CA ASN A 261 -4.18 -11.42 -19.43
C ASN A 261 -3.15 -12.43 -19.95
N LEU A 262 -2.04 -12.58 -19.24
CA LEU A 262 -1.02 -13.60 -19.53
C LEU A 262 -1.01 -14.59 -18.38
N ALA A 263 -1.35 -15.85 -18.65
CA ALA A 263 -1.47 -16.89 -17.65
C ALA A 263 -0.66 -18.12 -18.03
N LEU A 264 0.37 -18.43 -17.23
CA LEU A 264 1.16 -19.65 -17.33
C LEU A 264 1.05 -20.39 -16.00
N PHE A 265 0.44 -21.58 -16.01
CA PHE A 265 0.25 -22.39 -14.81
C PHE A 265 0.23 -23.88 -15.16
N PRO A 266 0.69 -24.75 -14.24
CA PRO A 266 0.56 -26.18 -14.41
C PRO A 266 -0.92 -26.60 -14.39
N VAL A 267 -1.35 -27.32 -15.42
CA VAL A 267 -2.70 -27.95 -15.51
C VAL A 267 -2.69 -29.43 -15.10
N ALA A 268 -1.50 -29.99 -14.89
CA ALA A 268 -1.27 -31.32 -14.36
C ALA A 268 -0.01 -31.31 -13.50
N PHE A 269 -0.05 -32.02 -12.38
CA PHE A 269 1.08 -32.14 -11.46
C PHE A 269 1.61 -33.57 -11.47
N ASN A 270 2.92 -33.75 -11.59
CA ASN A 270 3.53 -35.07 -11.43
C ASN A 270 3.42 -35.49 -9.96
N LYS A 271 2.64 -36.55 -9.69
CA LYS A 271 2.41 -37.04 -8.32
C LYS A 271 3.53 -37.94 -7.79
N LYS A 272 4.55 -38.25 -8.62
CA LYS A 272 5.69 -39.08 -8.21
C LYS A 272 6.83 -38.20 -7.70
N LYS A 273 7.13 -38.34 -6.40
CA LYS A 273 8.41 -37.96 -5.81
C LYS A 273 9.48 -38.97 -6.21
#